data_AF-A0A7Y3XNN5-F1
#
_entry.id   AF-A0A7Y3XNN5-F1
#
_cell.length_a   1.000
_cell.length_b   1.000
_cell.length_c   1.000
_cell.angle_alpha   90.00
_cell.angle_beta   90.00
_cell.angle_gamma   90.00
#
_symmetry.space_group_name_H-M   'P 1'
#
loop_
_entity.id
_entity.type
_entity.pdbx_description
1 polymer ?
#
loop_
_entity_poly.entity_id
_entity_poly.type
_entity_poly.pdbx_seq_one_letter_code
_entity_poly.pdbx_strand_id
1 'polypeptide(L)'
;MNVNHLDVIGYREDLLKKIFDSSKTLSLDLMLNSGKHEINREDRTIFNDLYWKGFFPVGHVLNFFSSNFHAGFKKRFFKEDDQYAGITSDTDGFIHAKNSLEERENDQLGKHILLKYTEIPWRGFYDIFKVISDKLLIGKVFIGAYPHGIEVFTFCMVREFTFEDMSVEDHRKLYDSAKVPAKEQIEGVWDMAAVSNNNHRTGVARLDFDVKPDGRIEGRYQFMNLVQGQTRVELTEDELQMHDFTPMHDEIRTLDNEYMIGKWCSAKKEIFGPLSAGLLHFEPTSDGQTRFCFYYTLKRSNLDRLPAPGVLDRVMRQKLGVGMTFEEEMVGRYSPGELRDSQELEPDQGVHCQFNVKIIIADLDEFIASEEHRAELNGTIQFAEFNEDRNVVCPLEDGSYFNYLRKNPDTEEREMRYHIRFKHRDKLYLFNGTKFLQKDHKGDVAEILEDYTTLYCRITQDDNHVQIGAAKLKFRTTEDIKSIASMLEFGLSFEVTGTKSLWKKISARNKMNAFTMHFIFDEYNPFGL
;
A
#
# COMPACT_ATOMS: atom_id res chain seq x y z
N MET A 1 -26.00 26.19 -6.05
CA MET A 1 -26.01 24.73 -5.83
C MET A 1 -25.67 24.52 -4.36
N ASN A 2 -26.49 23.79 -3.59
CA ASN A 2 -26.11 23.46 -2.21
C ASN A 2 -25.24 22.19 -2.30
N VAL A 3 -23.95 22.31 -2.01
CA VAL A 3 -22.97 21.21 -2.09
C VAL A 3 -22.53 20.90 -0.68
N ASN A 4 -22.75 19.66 -0.23
CA ASN A 4 -22.27 19.18 1.05
C ASN A 4 -20.76 18.89 0.96
N HIS A 5 -19.99 19.41 1.90
CA HIS A 5 -18.54 19.22 1.97
C HIS A 5 -18.14 17.79 2.32
N LEU A 6 -18.99 17.01 3.00
CA LEU A 6 -18.70 15.60 3.28
C LEU A 6 -18.84 14.74 2.02
N ASP A 7 -19.88 14.97 1.21
CA ASP A 7 -20.15 14.17 0.01
C ASP A 7 -19.08 14.38 -1.07
N VAL A 8 -18.52 15.59 -1.17
CA VAL A 8 -17.61 16.00 -2.24
C VAL A 8 -16.26 15.27 -2.20
N ILE A 9 -15.89 14.70 -1.05
CA ILE A 9 -14.67 13.90 -0.86
C ILE A 9 -14.65 12.70 -1.82
N GLY A 10 -15.81 12.12 -2.09
CA GLY A 10 -15.96 10.95 -2.97
C GLY A 10 -16.18 11.29 -4.45
N TYR A 11 -16.09 12.56 -4.86
CA TYR A 11 -16.47 12.97 -6.21
C TYR A 11 -15.36 12.71 -7.23
N ARG A 12 -15.79 12.40 -8.46
CA ARG A 12 -14.95 12.35 -9.65
C ARG A 12 -14.64 13.76 -10.15
N GLU A 13 -13.57 13.89 -10.91
CA GLU A 13 -13.08 15.18 -11.41
C GLU A 13 -14.11 15.95 -12.25
N ASP A 14 -14.92 15.25 -13.07
CA ASP A 14 -15.96 15.87 -13.90
C ASP A 14 -17.05 16.57 -13.07
N LEU A 15 -17.41 16.00 -11.92
CA LEU A 15 -18.33 16.62 -10.98
C LEU A 15 -17.70 17.83 -10.28
N LEU A 16 -16.42 17.72 -9.88
CA LEU A 16 -15.69 18.83 -9.27
C LEU A 16 -15.56 20.01 -10.25
N LYS A 17 -15.28 19.75 -11.52
CA LYS A 17 -15.25 20.76 -12.60
C LYS A 17 -16.58 21.46 -12.74
N LYS A 18 -17.67 20.70 -12.79
CA LYS A 18 -19.03 21.26 -12.87
C LYS A 18 -19.35 22.16 -11.68
N ILE A 19 -18.96 21.77 -10.46
CA ILE A 19 -19.13 22.60 -9.26
C ILE A 19 -18.30 23.87 -9.39
N PHE A 20 -17.02 23.76 -9.76
CA PHE A 20 -16.12 24.90 -9.93
C PHE A 20 -16.67 25.92 -10.93
N ASP A 21 -17.05 25.45 -12.12
CA ASP A 21 -17.47 26.32 -13.24
C ASP A 21 -18.83 26.99 -12.99
N SER A 22 -19.70 26.35 -12.18
CA SER A 22 -21.03 26.89 -11.84
C SER A 22 -21.04 27.76 -10.56
N SER A 23 -19.93 27.85 -9.83
CA SER A 23 -19.87 28.51 -8.54
C SER A 23 -19.26 29.91 -8.61
N LYS A 24 -19.88 30.86 -7.88
CA LYS A 24 -19.26 32.13 -7.53
C LYS A 24 -18.39 31.93 -6.29
N THR A 25 -17.17 32.46 -6.30
CA THR A 25 -16.30 32.35 -5.12
C THR A 25 -16.79 33.27 -4.01
N LEU A 26 -16.75 32.79 -2.78
CA LEU A 26 -16.81 33.63 -1.58
C LEU A 26 -15.45 34.30 -1.31
N SER A 27 -15.39 35.06 -0.22
CA SER A 27 -14.19 35.83 0.18
C SER A 27 -12.98 34.95 0.44
N LEU A 28 -11.80 35.43 0.04
CA LEU A 28 -10.50 34.86 0.40
C LEU A 28 -10.28 34.77 1.92
N ASP A 29 -10.86 35.66 2.72
CA ASP A 29 -10.75 35.60 4.20
C ASP A 29 -11.25 34.27 4.77
N LEU A 30 -12.22 33.63 4.12
CA LEU A 30 -12.72 32.32 4.55
C LEU A 30 -11.67 31.22 4.38
N MET A 31 -10.63 31.39 3.57
CA MET A 31 -9.57 30.39 3.44
C MET A 31 -8.63 30.39 4.64
N LEU A 32 -8.59 31.46 5.46
CA LEU A 32 -7.67 31.55 6.58
C LEU A 32 -7.94 30.47 7.63
N ASN A 33 -6.87 29.86 8.13
CA ASN A 33 -6.95 28.84 9.16
C ASN A 33 -6.94 29.47 10.56
N SER A 34 -7.96 29.15 11.35
CA SER A 34 -8.08 29.61 12.75
C SER A 34 -7.19 28.83 13.72
N GLY A 35 -6.69 27.66 13.31
CA GLY A 35 -5.94 26.74 14.16
C GLY A 35 -6.81 25.88 15.09
N LYS A 36 -8.13 25.97 14.95
CA LYS A 36 -9.09 25.20 15.73
C LYS A 36 -9.07 23.71 15.35
N HIS A 37 -9.15 22.83 16.33
CA HIS A 37 -9.23 21.38 16.13
C HIS A 37 -10.23 20.79 17.14
N GLU A 38 -11.35 20.27 16.66
CA GLU A 38 -12.43 19.69 17.46
C GLU A 38 -12.82 18.31 16.93
N ILE A 39 -13.07 17.39 17.87
CA ILE A 39 -13.54 16.04 17.56
C ILE A 39 -14.93 15.87 18.19
N ASN A 40 -15.93 15.61 17.37
CA ASN A 40 -17.28 15.28 17.80
C ASN A 40 -17.47 13.76 17.67
N ARG A 41 -17.51 13.07 18.81
CA ARG A 41 -17.63 11.61 18.87
C ARG A 41 -19.04 11.11 18.54
N GLU A 42 -20.07 11.88 18.89
CA GLU A 42 -21.46 11.52 18.65
C GLU A 42 -21.76 11.51 17.15
N ASP A 43 -21.35 12.58 16.47
CA ASP A 43 -21.54 12.70 15.02
C ASP A 43 -20.43 12.01 14.19
N ARG A 44 -19.39 11.50 14.86
CA ARG A 44 -18.19 10.91 14.22
C ARG A 44 -17.54 11.83 13.19
N THR A 45 -17.48 13.11 13.54
CA THR A 45 -16.90 14.17 12.71
C THR A 45 -15.70 14.82 13.38
N ILE A 46 -14.79 15.31 12.56
CA ILE A 46 -13.59 16.04 12.97
C ILE A 46 -13.60 17.36 12.22
N PHE A 47 -13.51 18.46 12.96
CA PHE A 47 -13.21 19.78 12.42
C PHE A 47 -11.75 20.10 12.70
N ASN A 48 -10.91 20.08 11.67
CA ASN A 48 -9.49 20.38 11.76
C ASN A 48 -9.15 21.55 10.84
N ASP A 49 -9.06 22.74 11.43
CA ASP A 49 -8.74 24.00 10.76
C ASP A 49 -7.32 24.47 11.06
N LEU A 50 -6.40 23.53 11.34
CA LEU A 50 -4.95 23.75 11.28
C LEU A 50 -4.48 23.87 9.82
N TYR A 51 -5.20 23.22 8.91
CA TYR A 51 -4.98 23.21 7.48
C TYR A 51 -6.28 22.83 6.75
N TRP A 52 -6.39 23.23 5.49
CA TRP A 52 -7.32 22.63 4.55
C TRP A 52 -6.77 21.28 4.09
N LYS A 53 -7.59 20.24 4.21
CA LYS A 53 -7.26 18.88 3.82
C LYS A 53 -7.67 18.62 2.38
N GLY A 54 -6.72 18.24 1.53
CA GLY A 54 -6.93 18.02 0.10
C GLY A 54 -7.26 16.57 -0.23
N PHE A 55 -8.17 16.38 -1.20
CA PHE A 55 -8.57 15.07 -1.70
C PHE A 55 -8.44 15.01 -3.22
N PHE A 56 -7.76 13.98 -3.71
CA PHE A 56 -7.67 13.71 -5.14
C PHE A 56 -8.99 13.14 -5.66
N PRO A 57 -9.45 13.54 -6.86
CA PRO A 57 -10.71 13.06 -7.42
C PRO A 57 -10.71 11.54 -7.62
N VAL A 58 -11.82 10.90 -7.25
CA VAL A 58 -11.96 9.43 -7.35
C VAL A 58 -11.83 8.99 -8.80
N GLY A 59 -11.04 7.94 -9.03
CA GLY A 59 -10.82 7.34 -10.36
C GLY A 59 -9.84 8.11 -11.27
N HIS A 60 -9.20 9.17 -10.78
CA HIS A 60 -8.13 9.86 -11.49
C HIS A 60 -6.79 9.12 -11.31
N VAL A 61 -5.89 9.21 -12.28
CA VAL A 61 -4.60 8.50 -12.25
C VAL A 61 -3.74 8.90 -11.03
N LEU A 62 -3.81 10.17 -10.61
CA LEU A 62 -3.14 10.64 -9.40
C LEU A 62 -3.79 10.15 -8.11
N ASN A 63 -5.09 9.84 -8.10
CA ASN A 63 -5.73 9.16 -6.97
C ASN A 63 -5.25 7.70 -6.87
N PHE A 64 -5.04 7.02 -8.01
CA PHE A 64 -4.40 5.70 -8.05
C PHE A 64 -2.96 5.75 -7.52
N PHE A 65 -2.13 6.70 -7.97
CA PHE A 65 -0.78 6.87 -7.44
C PHE A 65 -0.75 7.29 -5.96
N SER A 66 -1.56 8.27 -5.56
CA SER A 66 -1.68 8.72 -4.15
C SER A 66 -2.17 7.59 -3.23
N SER A 67 -3.11 6.76 -3.69
CA SER A 67 -3.60 5.62 -2.92
C SER A 67 -2.54 4.53 -2.78
N ASN A 68 -1.73 4.31 -3.81
CA ASN A 68 -0.64 3.31 -3.81
C ASN A 68 0.60 3.78 -3.02
N PHE A 69 0.90 5.09 -3.02
CA PHE A 69 1.99 5.70 -2.23
C PHE A 69 1.52 6.24 -0.87
N HIS A 70 0.25 6.03 -0.53
CA HIS A 70 -0.41 6.53 0.66
C HIS A 70 -0.17 8.03 0.94
N ALA A 71 -0.08 8.89 -0.08
CA ALA A 71 0.33 10.28 0.07
C ALA A 71 -0.80 11.26 -0.25
N GLY A 72 -1.24 12.04 0.74
CA GLY A 72 -2.19 13.14 0.58
C GLY A 72 -1.51 14.52 0.63
N PHE A 73 -2.29 15.59 0.52
CA PHE A 73 -1.79 16.95 0.65
C PHE A 73 -2.71 17.83 1.50
N LYS A 74 -2.14 18.87 2.08
CA LYS A 74 -2.80 19.86 2.92
C LYS A 74 -2.26 21.25 2.63
N LYS A 75 -3.08 22.28 2.85
CA LYS A 75 -2.67 23.68 2.67
C LYS A 75 -3.04 24.47 3.91
N ARG A 76 -2.08 25.21 4.45
CA ARG A 76 -2.32 26.17 5.52
C ARG A 76 -2.27 27.58 4.95
N PHE A 77 -3.27 28.40 5.26
CA PHE A 77 -3.37 29.80 4.82
C PHE A 77 -3.43 30.74 6.02
N PHE A 78 -2.71 31.85 5.92
CA PHE A 78 -2.56 32.85 6.98
C PHE A 78 -2.30 34.23 6.38
N LYS A 79 -2.29 35.27 7.23
CA LYS A 79 -1.85 36.61 6.88
C LYS A 79 -0.46 36.88 7.47
N GLU A 80 0.43 37.43 6.67
CA GLU A 80 1.76 37.91 7.05
C GLU A 80 1.91 39.32 6.46
N ASP A 81 2.15 40.32 7.31
CA ASP A 81 2.25 41.73 6.92
C ASP A 81 1.10 42.22 6.00
N ASP A 82 -0.14 41.92 6.37
CA ASP A 82 -1.39 42.17 5.61
C ASP A 82 -1.49 41.48 4.24
N GLN A 83 -0.54 40.61 3.90
CA GLN A 83 -0.58 39.79 2.68
C GLN A 83 -1.07 38.38 2.99
N TYR A 84 -1.84 37.80 2.06
CA TYR A 84 -2.27 36.41 2.17
C TYR A 84 -1.14 35.49 1.72
N ALA A 85 -0.74 34.61 2.62
CA ALA A 85 0.31 33.63 2.41
C ALA A 85 -0.21 32.23 2.75
N GLY A 86 0.52 31.23 2.28
CA GLY A 86 0.23 29.86 2.64
C GLY A 86 1.41 28.92 2.46
N ILE A 87 1.22 27.72 2.97
CA ILE A 87 2.16 26.60 2.86
C ILE A 87 1.36 25.40 2.36
N THR A 88 1.76 24.88 1.21
CA THR A 88 1.27 23.58 0.72
C THR A 88 2.23 22.51 1.18
N SER A 89 1.69 21.42 1.70
CA SER A 89 2.46 20.33 2.28
C SER A 89 1.81 19.00 1.92
N ASP A 90 2.60 17.95 1.87
CA ASP A 90 2.10 16.58 1.95
C ASP A 90 1.55 16.31 3.37
N THR A 91 0.80 15.22 3.54
CA THR A 91 0.20 14.89 4.85
C THR A 91 1.27 14.70 5.95
N ASP A 92 2.45 14.17 5.60
CA ASP A 92 3.56 13.94 6.53
C ASP A 92 4.40 15.18 6.86
N GLY A 93 4.29 16.25 6.07
CA GLY A 93 5.06 17.47 6.32
C GLY A 93 6.49 17.46 5.80
N PHE A 94 6.84 16.62 4.83
CA PHE A 94 8.16 16.63 4.19
C PHE A 94 8.30 17.74 3.14
N ILE A 95 7.19 18.11 2.51
CA ILE A 95 7.10 19.18 1.52
C ILE A 95 6.57 20.43 2.22
N HIS A 96 7.25 21.56 2.04
CA HIS A 96 6.77 22.87 2.48
C HIS A 96 6.91 23.88 1.35
N ALA A 97 5.91 23.92 0.47
CA ALA A 97 5.88 24.81 -0.67
C ALA A 97 5.17 26.12 -0.28
N LYS A 98 5.95 27.18 -0.04
CA LYS A 98 5.41 28.51 0.24
C LYS A 98 4.67 29.06 -0.97
N ASN A 99 3.57 29.74 -0.70
CA ASN A 99 2.71 30.32 -1.71
C ASN A 99 2.10 31.65 -1.25
N SER A 100 1.70 32.47 -2.22
CA SER A 100 0.91 33.69 -2.02
C SER A 100 -0.48 33.53 -2.63
N LEU A 101 -1.46 34.26 -2.09
CA LEU A 101 -2.84 34.22 -2.55
C LEU A 101 -3.34 35.63 -2.92
N GLU A 102 -4.10 35.72 -4.00
CA GLU A 102 -4.73 36.96 -4.44
C GLU A 102 -6.11 36.71 -5.04
N GLU A 103 -7.07 37.62 -4.78
CA GLU A 103 -8.35 37.62 -5.49
C GLU A 103 -8.17 38.20 -6.90
N ARG A 104 -8.75 37.55 -7.90
CA ARG A 104 -8.69 37.93 -9.31
C ARG A 104 -10.06 37.78 -9.95
N GLU A 105 -10.26 38.45 -11.07
CA GLU A 105 -11.48 38.33 -11.88
C GLU A 105 -11.10 38.40 -13.37
N ASN A 106 -11.72 37.53 -14.17
CA ASN A 106 -11.62 37.58 -15.63
C ASN A 106 -12.89 36.98 -16.26
N ASP A 107 -13.07 37.20 -17.57
CA ASP A 107 -14.30 36.80 -18.27
C ASP A 107 -14.51 35.27 -18.36
N GLN A 108 -13.43 34.48 -18.29
CA GLN A 108 -13.51 33.02 -18.42
C GLN A 108 -13.88 32.32 -17.10
N LEU A 109 -13.34 32.80 -15.98
CA LEU A 109 -13.45 32.16 -14.67
C LEU A 109 -14.32 32.95 -13.69
N GLY A 110 -14.68 34.20 -14.01
CA GLY A 110 -15.26 35.16 -13.08
C GLY A 110 -14.33 35.44 -11.90
N LYS A 111 -14.88 35.92 -10.77
CA LYS A 111 -14.12 36.07 -9.53
C LYS A 111 -13.56 34.72 -9.05
N HIS A 112 -12.27 34.66 -8.76
CA HIS A 112 -11.55 33.47 -8.28
C HIS A 112 -10.36 33.88 -7.39
N ILE A 113 -9.74 32.90 -6.76
CA ILE A 113 -8.52 33.08 -5.97
C ILE A 113 -7.38 32.40 -6.70
N LEU A 114 -6.27 33.12 -6.87
CA LEU A 114 -5.05 32.60 -7.48
C LEU A 114 -4.01 32.35 -6.40
N LEU A 115 -3.52 31.11 -6.32
CA LEU A 115 -2.41 30.70 -5.48
C LEU A 115 -1.15 30.53 -6.33
N LYS A 116 -0.07 31.24 -6.01
CA LYS A 116 1.23 31.13 -6.70
C LYS A 116 2.28 30.59 -5.75
N TYR A 117 3.00 29.55 -6.17
CA TYR A 117 4.15 29.04 -5.41
C TYR A 117 5.36 29.96 -5.60
N THR A 118 6.03 30.32 -4.49
CA THR A 118 7.09 31.35 -4.49
C THR A 118 8.50 30.77 -4.51
N GLU A 119 8.66 29.46 -4.27
CA GLU A 119 9.95 28.78 -4.11
C GLU A 119 10.17 27.67 -5.13
N ILE A 120 11.43 27.44 -5.52
CA ILE A 120 11.84 26.34 -6.40
C ILE A 120 11.75 25.02 -5.59
N PRO A 121 11.33 23.89 -6.19
CA PRO A 121 10.98 23.68 -7.61
C PRO A 121 9.53 24.06 -7.99
N TRP A 122 8.72 24.51 -7.04
CA TRP A 122 7.26 24.63 -7.19
C TRP A 122 6.78 25.84 -7.99
N ARG A 123 7.64 26.83 -8.28
CA ARG A 123 7.31 28.04 -9.06
C ARG A 123 6.65 27.80 -10.42
N GLY A 124 6.83 26.62 -11.00
CA GLY A 124 6.20 26.23 -12.26
C GLY A 124 4.71 25.92 -12.15
N PHE A 125 4.17 25.83 -10.92
CA PHE A 125 2.77 25.51 -10.66
C PHE A 125 2.00 26.73 -10.16
N TYR A 126 0.70 26.72 -10.33
CA TYR A 126 -0.24 27.60 -9.64
C TYR A 126 -1.59 26.92 -9.49
N ASP A 127 -2.36 27.32 -8.48
CA ASP A 127 -3.72 26.81 -8.30
C ASP A 127 -4.74 27.94 -8.46
N ILE A 128 -5.90 27.61 -9.01
CA ILE A 128 -7.06 28.50 -9.02
C ILE A 128 -8.13 27.91 -8.11
N PHE A 129 -8.64 28.70 -7.16
CA PHE A 129 -9.66 28.29 -6.21
C PHE A 129 -11.00 29.02 -6.40
N LYS A 130 -12.05 28.30 -6.04
CA LYS A 130 -13.37 28.83 -5.67
C LYS A 130 -13.65 28.44 -4.22
N VAL A 131 -13.91 29.44 -3.37
CA VAL A 131 -14.47 29.20 -2.04
C VAL A 131 -15.97 28.96 -2.20
N ILE A 132 -16.42 27.76 -1.85
CA ILE A 132 -17.83 27.35 -1.98
C ILE A 132 -18.59 27.62 -0.68
N SER A 133 -17.96 27.31 0.45
CA SER A 133 -18.45 27.59 1.80
C SER A 133 -17.28 27.82 2.75
N ASP A 134 -17.59 28.12 4.01
CA ASP A 134 -16.62 28.10 5.09
C ASP A 134 -16.04 26.70 5.37
N LYS A 135 -16.53 25.62 4.74
CA LYS A 135 -15.99 24.26 4.94
C LYS A 135 -15.52 23.58 3.64
N LEU A 136 -15.66 24.24 2.49
CA LEU A 136 -15.36 23.66 1.19
C LEU A 136 -14.68 24.63 0.22
N LEU A 137 -13.55 24.19 -0.33
CA LEU A 137 -12.87 24.77 -1.48
C LEU A 137 -12.86 23.79 -2.65
N ILE A 138 -12.97 24.32 -3.87
CA ILE A 138 -12.63 23.55 -5.08
C ILE A 138 -11.46 24.25 -5.76
N GLY A 139 -10.41 23.48 -6.04
CA GLY A 139 -9.18 23.96 -6.67
C GLY A 139 -8.93 23.29 -8.01
N LYS A 140 -8.28 24.01 -8.92
CA LYS A 140 -7.72 23.50 -10.17
C LYS A 140 -6.21 23.74 -10.17
N VAL A 141 -5.41 22.69 -10.37
CA VAL A 141 -3.94 22.79 -10.46
C VAL A 141 -3.54 23.05 -11.90
N PHE A 142 -2.59 23.96 -12.11
CA PHE A 142 -2.01 24.25 -13.40
C PHE A 142 -0.49 24.21 -13.36
N ILE A 143 0.12 23.86 -14.48
CA ILE A 143 1.55 24.01 -14.75
C ILE A 143 1.78 25.05 -15.84
N GLY A 144 2.79 25.90 -15.67
CA GLY A 144 3.14 27.00 -16.58
C GLY A 144 2.74 28.37 -16.05
N ALA A 145 2.67 29.36 -16.95
CA ALA A 145 2.39 30.75 -16.57
C ALA A 145 0.90 31.05 -16.56
N TYR A 146 0.38 31.57 -15.44
CA TYR A 146 -0.98 32.12 -15.37
C TYR A 146 -1.16 33.29 -16.37
N PRO A 147 -2.31 33.41 -17.08
CA PRO A 147 -3.49 32.53 -17.04
C PRO A 147 -3.49 31.41 -18.08
N HIS A 148 -2.36 31.14 -18.74
CA HIS A 148 -2.26 30.24 -19.91
C HIS A 148 -1.65 28.87 -19.59
N GLY A 149 -1.58 28.50 -18.32
CA GLY A 149 -1.06 27.20 -17.90
C GLY A 149 -1.92 26.03 -18.37
N ILE A 150 -1.34 24.83 -18.36
CA ILE A 150 -2.05 23.58 -18.66
C ILE A 150 -2.68 23.08 -17.36
N GLU A 151 -4.00 22.87 -17.38
CA GLU A 151 -4.72 22.28 -16.26
C GLU A 151 -4.27 20.83 -16.06
N VAL A 152 -3.87 20.47 -14.84
CA VAL A 152 -3.41 19.12 -14.49
C VAL A 152 -4.56 18.30 -13.93
N PHE A 153 -5.28 18.83 -12.94
CA PHE A 153 -6.48 18.20 -12.37
C PHE A 153 -7.29 19.19 -11.52
N THR A 154 -8.55 18.82 -11.24
CA THR A 154 -9.43 19.50 -10.27
C THR A 154 -9.56 18.69 -8.97
N PHE A 155 -9.53 19.35 -7.81
CA PHE A 155 -9.59 18.72 -6.49
C PHE A 155 -10.52 19.49 -5.54
N CYS A 156 -10.92 18.84 -4.45
CA CYS A 156 -11.61 19.50 -3.34
C CYS A 156 -10.71 19.61 -2.12
N MET A 157 -11.00 20.60 -1.26
CA MET A 157 -10.44 20.68 0.07
C MET A 157 -11.50 20.96 1.10
N VAL A 158 -11.41 20.29 2.24
CA VAL A 158 -12.32 20.46 3.37
C VAL A 158 -11.55 20.61 4.67
N ARG A 159 -12.22 21.13 5.69
CA ARG A 159 -11.71 21.19 7.08
C ARG A 159 -12.62 20.52 8.09
N GLU A 160 -13.76 20.01 7.62
CA GLU A 160 -14.63 19.12 8.38
C GLU A 160 -14.80 17.83 7.59
N PHE A 161 -14.61 16.70 8.25
CA PHE A 161 -14.66 15.38 7.63
C PHE A 161 -15.06 14.32 8.66
N THR A 162 -15.34 13.11 8.21
CA THR A 162 -15.76 12.02 9.10
C THR A 162 -14.56 11.27 9.66
N PHE A 163 -14.79 10.38 10.62
CA PHE A 163 -13.76 9.45 11.10
C PHE A 163 -13.19 8.56 9.99
N GLU A 164 -13.93 8.34 8.90
CA GLU A 164 -13.47 7.55 7.75
C GLU A 164 -12.37 8.27 6.97
N ASP A 165 -12.26 9.59 7.12
CA ASP A 165 -11.29 10.41 6.40
C ASP A 165 -10.29 11.05 7.37
N MET A 166 -10.09 10.48 8.57
CA MET A 166 -9.19 11.06 9.57
C MET A 166 -7.71 10.96 9.16
N SER A 167 -6.88 11.88 9.64
CA SER A 167 -5.41 11.76 9.56
C SER A 167 -4.85 10.98 10.74
N VAL A 168 -3.57 10.61 10.67
CA VAL A 168 -2.84 9.98 11.79
C VAL A 168 -2.80 10.89 13.02
N GLU A 169 -2.68 12.21 12.83
CA GLU A 169 -2.72 13.16 13.95
C GLU A 169 -4.09 13.15 14.63
N ASP A 170 -5.17 13.11 13.85
CA ASP A 170 -6.52 13.03 14.38
C ASP A 170 -6.75 11.70 15.11
N HIS A 171 -6.25 10.59 14.55
CA HIS A 171 -6.28 9.25 15.19
C HIS A 171 -5.58 9.27 16.55
N ARG A 172 -4.36 9.80 16.63
CA ARG A 172 -3.59 9.87 17.88
C ARG A 172 -4.36 10.64 18.96
N LYS A 173 -4.91 11.82 18.63
CA LYS A 173 -5.74 12.60 19.57
C LYS A 173 -6.97 11.84 20.04
N LEU A 174 -7.59 11.09 19.14
CA LEU A 174 -8.75 10.28 19.46
C LEU A 174 -8.38 9.08 20.34
N TYR A 175 -7.25 8.42 20.07
CA TYR A 175 -6.72 7.29 20.84
C TYR A 175 -6.32 7.69 22.27
N ASP A 176 -5.63 8.83 22.41
CA ASP A 176 -5.16 9.34 23.71
C ASP A 176 -6.32 9.65 24.67
N SER A 177 -7.47 10.00 24.10
CA SER A 177 -8.69 10.32 24.86
C SER A 177 -9.71 9.17 24.89
N ALA A 178 -9.42 8.04 24.25
CA ALA A 178 -10.26 6.85 24.23
C ALA A 178 -10.14 6.07 25.55
N LYS A 179 -11.12 5.21 25.83
CA LYS A 179 -11.18 4.43 27.08
C LYS A 179 -10.72 2.99 26.84
N VAL A 180 -10.32 2.30 27.90
CA VAL A 180 -10.16 0.84 27.86
C VAL A 180 -11.54 0.20 27.62
N PRO A 181 -11.68 -0.75 26.68
CA PRO A 181 -12.96 -1.40 26.43
C PRO A 181 -13.38 -2.27 27.61
N ALA A 182 -14.64 -2.14 28.03
CA ALA A 182 -15.23 -3.10 28.96
C ALA A 182 -15.46 -4.45 28.23
N LYS A 183 -15.42 -5.57 28.96
CA LYS A 183 -15.52 -6.91 28.36
C LYS A 183 -16.78 -7.08 27.52
N GLU A 184 -17.90 -6.54 27.98
CA GLU A 184 -19.19 -6.59 27.30
C GLU A 184 -19.18 -5.80 25.99
N GLN A 185 -18.31 -4.81 25.86
CA GLN A 185 -18.13 -4.04 24.64
C GLN A 185 -17.25 -4.77 23.64
N ILE A 186 -16.31 -5.62 24.08
CA ILE A 186 -15.34 -6.32 23.22
C ILE A 186 -16.03 -7.38 22.35
N GLU A 187 -16.98 -8.11 22.92
CA GLU A 187 -17.68 -9.24 22.29
C GLU A 187 -18.17 -8.94 20.87
N GLY A 188 -17.89 -9.85 19.94
CA GLY A 188 -18.42 -9.84 18.57
C GLY A 188 -17.38 -9.51 17.50
N VAL A 189 -17.88 -9.26 16.28
CA VAL A 189 -17.05 -9.04 15.08
C VAL A 189 -16.89 -7.54 14.79
N TRP A 190 -15.68 -7.16 14.41
CA TRP A 190 -15.26 -5.78 14.15
C TRP A 190 -14.59 -5.67 12.80
N ASP A 191 -15.08 -4.77 11.94
CA ASP A 191 -14.46 -4.44 10.66
C ASP A 191 -13.34 -3.41 10.87
N MET A 192 -12.10 -3.82 10.61
CA MET A 192 -10.90 -3.00 10.72
C MET A 192 -10.65 -2.23 9.43
N ALA A 193 -10.32 -0.95 9.57
CA ALA A 193 -9.84 -0.15 8.45
C ALA A 193 -8.64 0.72 8.80
N ALA A 194 -7.69 0.80 7.87
CA ALA A 194 -6.49 1.61 7.99
C ALA A 194 -6.80 3.11 8.08
N VAL A 195 -6.05 3.80 8.92
CA VAL A 195 -5.85 5.25 8.85
C VAL A 195 -4.51 5.47 8.17
N SER A 196 -4.53 6.17 7.03
CA SER A 196 -3.31 6.42 6.24
C SER A 196 -3.29 7.83 5.69
N ASN A 197 -2.14 8.26 5.22
CA ASN A 197 -1.90 9.62 4.76
C ASN A 197 -2.57 9.97 3.43
N ASN A 198 -3.11 8.98 2.70
CA ASN A 198 -3.96 9.22 1.52
C ASN A 198 -5.38 9.70 1.88
N ASN A 199 -5.69 9.79 3.18
CA ASN A 199 -6.94 10.32 3.71
C ASN A 199 -8.19 9.51 3.32
N HIS A 200 -8.02 8.25 2.92
CA HIS A 200 -9.12 7.36 2.58
C HIS A 200 -9.10 6.10 3.44
N ARG A 201 -10.25 5.78 4.03
CA ARG A 201 -10.45 4.52 4.73
C ARG A 201 -10.28 3.33 3.78
N THR A 202 -9.38 2.45 4.13
CA THR A 202 -9.21 1.16 3.43
C THR A 202 -9.51 0.03 4.39
N GLY A 203 -10.49 -0.82 4.08
CA GLY A 203 -10.79 -2.00 4.90
C GLY A 203 -9.63 -3.01 4.82
N VAL A 204 -9.14 -3.46 5.97
CA VAL A 204 -7.90 -4.27 6.06
C VAL A 204 -8.16 -5.64 6.66
N ALA A 205 -8.93 -5.72 7.74
CA ALA A 205 -9.17 -6.98 8.44
C ALA A 205 -10.54 -7.02 9.11
N ARG A 206 -10.88 -8.16 9.69
CA ARG A 206 -11.91 -8.30 10.72
C ARG A 206 -11.32 -8.92 11.96
N LEU A 207 -11.78 -8.49 13.12
CA LEU A 207 -11.44 -9.07 14.41
C LEU A 207 -12.72 -9.67 15.02
N ASP A 208 -12.63 -10.83 15.63
CA ASP A 208 -13.75 -11.48 16.33
C ASP A 208 -13.31 -11.89 17.72
N PHE A 209 -14.00 -11.36 18.71
CA PHE A 209 -13.72 -11.60 20.11
C PHE A 209 -14.85 -12.40 20.74
N ASP A 210 -14.46 -13.43 21.47
CA ASP A 210 -15.34 -14.34 22.21
C ASP A 210 -14.93 -14.33 23.69
N VAL A 211 -15.70 -13.59 24.48
CA VAL A 211 -15.57 -13.40 25.92
C VAL A 211 -16.24 -14.57 26.63
N LYS A 212 -15.42 -15.41 27.24
CA LYS A 212 -15.86 -16.63 27.93
C LYS A 212 -16.43 -16.31 29.31
N PRO A 213 -17.28 -17.20 29.86
CA PRO A 213 -17.85 -17.03 31.21
C PRO A 213 -16.82 -16.93 32.34
N ASP A 214 -15.63 -17.50 32.15
CA ASP A 214 -14.49 -17.40 33.09
C ASP A 214 -13.75 -16.04 32.99
N GLY A 215 -14.19 -15.17 32.09
CA GLY A 215 -13.61 -13.85 31.85
C GLY A 215 -12.41 -13.84 30.89
N ARG A 216 -12.02 -14.98 30.32
CA ARG A 216 -10.99 -15.09 29.28
C ARG A 216 -11.54 -14.58 27.94
N ILE A 217 -10.70 -13.94 27.13
CA ILE A 217 -11.07 -13.44 25.82
C ILE A 217 -10.32 -14.26 24.77
N GLU A 218 -11.07 -14.93 23.88
CA GLU A 218 -10.49 -15.56 22.69
C GLU A 218 -10.62 -14.60 21.51
N GLY A 219 -9.49 -14.24 20.90
CA GLY A 219 -9.48 -13.39 19.71
C GLY A 219 -9.18 -14.20 18.46
N ARG A 220 -9.89 -13.86 17.39
CA ARG A 220 -9.64 -14.34 16.03
C ARG A 220 -9.50 -13.14 15.12
N TYR A 221 -8.65 -13.25 14.12
CA TYR A 221 -8.54 -12.24 13.08
C TYR A 221 -8.85 -12.86 11.73
N GLN A 222 -9.30 -12.03 10.80
CA GLN A 222 -9.41 -12.32 9.38
C GLN A 222 -8.78 -11.16 8.60
N PHE A 223 -7.52 -11.28 8.22
CA PHE A 223 -6.82 -10.27 7.45
C PHE A 223 -7.14 -10.42 5.95
N MET A 224 -7.51 -9.32 5.30
CA MET A 224 -7.87 -9.23 3.88
C MET A 224 -8.92 -10.26 3.40
N ASN A 225 -9.80 -10.73 4.29
CA ASN A 225 -10.75 -11.84 4.03
C ASN A 225 -10.10 -13.21 3.74
N LEU A 226 -8.81 -13.38 4.00
CA LEU A 226 -8.01 -14.49 3.50
C LEU A 226 -7.29 -15.23 4.62
N VAL A 227 -6.59 -14.50 5.49
CA VAL A 227 -5.80 -15.10 6.56
C VAL A 227 -6.62 -15.10 7.83
N GLN A 228 -6.97 -16.28 8.33
CA GLN A 228 -7.62 -16.42 9.64
C GLN A 228 -6.65 -17.04 10.63
N GLY A 229 -6.63 -16.51 11.85
CA GLY A 229 -5.81 -17.05 12.91
C GLY A 229 -6.42 -16.77 14.28
N GLN A 230 -5.88 -17.45 15.29
CA GLN A 230 -6.13 -17.11 16.68
C GLN A 230 -5.05 -16.15 17.16
N THR A 231 -5.42 -15.24 18.04
CA THR A 231 -4.50 -14.33 18.71
C THR A 231 -4.63 -14.49 20.21
N ARG A 232 -3.54 -14.26 20.93
CA ARG A 232 -3.60 -14.12 22.38
C ARG A 232 -4.12 -12.72 22.70
N VAL A 233 -5.24 -12.65 23.41
CA VAL A 233 -5.86 -11.39 23.82
C VAL A 233 -5.60 -11.16 25.30
N GLU A 234 -5.16 -9.95 25.63
CA GLU A 234 -4.90 -9.53 27.01
C GLU A 234 -5.55 -8.17 27.26
N LEU A 235 -6.40 -8.08 28.28
CA LEU A 235 -7.00 -6.81 28.70
C LEU A 235 -6.15 -6.23 29.83
N THR A 236 -5.44 -5.14 29.56
CA THR A 236 -4.59 -4.45 30.52
C THR A 236 -5.34 -3.27 31.17
N GLU A 237 -4.69 -2.55 32.07
CA GLU A 237 -5.24 -1.32 32.66
C GLU A 237 -5.31 -0.16 31.66
N ASP A 238 -4.56 -0.24 30.55
CA ASP A 238 -4.38 0.86 29.59
C ASP A 238 -5.11 0.62 28.26
N GLU A 239 -5.34 -0.65 27.87
CA GLU A 239 -5.89 -1.03 26.57
C GLU A 239 -6.19 -2.55 26.47
N LEU A 240 -6.86 -2.94 25.39
CA LEU A 240 -6.96 -4.33 24.95
C LEU A 240 -5.79 -4.61 24.00
N GLN A 241 -4.98 -5.62 24.32
CA GLN A 241 -3.87 -6.04 23.48
C GLN A 241 -4.17 -7.34 22.75
N MET A 242 -3.71 -7.42 21.50
CA MET A 242 -3.69 -8.67 20.73
C MET A 242 -2.26 -8.97 20.30
N HIS A 243 -1.80 -10.17 20.62
CA HIS A 243 -0.50 -10.67 20.25
C HIS A 243 -0.71 -11.75 19.19
N ASP A 244 -0.36 -11.43 17.95
CA ASP A 244 -0.38 -12.39 16.85
C ASP A 244 1.02 -13.02 16.68
N PHE A 245 1.26 -13.65 15.53
CA PHE A 245 2.53 -14.32 15.23
C PHE A 245 3.65 -13.36 14.84
N THR A 246 3.36 -12.06 14.70
CA THR A 246 4.33 -11.04 14.33
C THR A 246 5.04 -10.46 15.57
N PRO A 247 6.19 -9.76 15.42
CA PRO A 247 6.81 -9.03 16.52
C PRO A 247 6.05 -7.74 16.90
N MET A 248 4.87 -7.54 16.32
CA MET A 248 3.97 -6.42 16.57
C MET A 248 2.77 -6.91 17.37
N HIS A 249 2.11 -5.98 18.04
CA HIS A 249 0.89 -6.27 18.78
C HIS A 249 -0.10 -5.13 18.61
N ASP A 250 -1.37 -5.46 18.68
CA ASP A 250 -2.44 -4.48 18.70
C ASP A 250 -2.55 -3.84 20.08
N GLU A 251 -2.84 -2.56 20.09
CA GLU A 251 -3.21 -1.72 21.23
C GLU A 251 -4.56 -1.09 20.89
N ILE A 252 -5.64 -1.55 21.55
CA ILE A 252 -7.03 -1.23 21.19
C ILE A 252 -7.75 -0.54 22.35
N ARG A 253 -8.44 0.56 22.02
CA ARG A 253 -9.31 1.33 22.92
C ARG A 253 -10.71 1.48 22.34
N THR A 254 -11.68 1.81 23.18
CA THR A 254 -13.07 2.06 22.79
C THR A 254 -13.42 3.54 22.81
N LEU A 255 -14.25 3.94 21.85
CA LEU A 255 -14.95 5.23 21.87
C LEU A 255 -16.38 5.05 22.37
N ASP A 256 -17.06 4.05 21.81
CA ASP A 256 -18.43 3.66 22.14
C ASP A 256 -18.66 2.16 21.81
N ASN A 257 -19.88 1.68 21.98
CA ASN A 257 -20.23 0.27 21.74
C ASN A 257 -20.09 -0.16 20.27
N GLU A 258 -20.08 0.78 19.32
CA GLU A 258 -20.08 0.54 17.88
C GLU A 258 -18.74 0.90 17.23
N TYR A 259 -17.81 1.48 18.00
CA TYR A 259 -16.55 1.99 17.49
C TYR A 259 -15.39 1.84 18.48
N MET A 260 -14.34 1.18 18.03
CA MET A 260 -13.04 1.09 18.67
C MET A 260 -11.97 1.73 17.78
N ILE A 261 -10.85 2.06 18.42
CA ILE A 261 -9.70 2.67 17.78
C ILE A 261 -8.47 1.91 18.22
N GLY A 262 -7.58 1.60 17.29
CA GLY A 262 -6.41 0.81 17.62
C GLY A 262 -5.19 1.15 16.78
N LYS A 263 -4.08 0.60 17.20
CA LYS A 263 -2.81 0.67 16.52
C LYS A 263 -2.07 -0.65 16.69
N TRP A 264 -1.39 -1.09 15.64
CA TRP A 264 -0.58 -2.30 15.64
C TRP A 264 0.87 -1.87 15.59
N CYS A 265 1.61 -2.11 16.68
CA CYS A 265 2.91 -1.49 16.93
C CYS A 265 4.02 -2.51 17.21
N SER A 266 5.24 -2.21 16.78
CA SER A 266 6.43 -3.01 17.08
C SER A 266 6.81 -2.94 18.56
N ALA A 267 7.27 -4.07 19.10
CA ALA A 267 7.86 -4.10 20.44
C ALA A 267 9.24 -3.43 20.50
N LYS A 268 10.01 -3.53 19.41
CA LYS A 268 11.34 -2.92 19.31
C LYS A 268 11.26 -1.45 18.94
N LYS A 269 12.12 -0.72 19.64
CA LYS A 269 12.44 0.67 19.45
C LYS A 269 13.52 0.75 18.37
N GLU A 270 13.22 1.42 17.26
CA GLU A 270 14.14 1.54 16.13
C GLU A 270 15.06 2.75 16.33
N ILE A 271 16.29 2.65 15.79
CA ILE A 271 17.36 3.65 15.97
C ILE A 271 17.39 4.65 14.79
N PHE A 272 16.52 4.49 13.79
CA PHE A 272 16.59 5.26 12.54
C PHE A 272 15.47 6.31 12.38
N GLY A 273 15.78 7.32 11.55
CA GLY A 273 15.12 8.63 11.48
C GLY A 273 13.61 8.63 11.09
N PRO A 274 12.97 9.81 11.16
CA PRO A 274 11.52 9.98 11.37
C PRO A 274 10.60 9.75 10.15
N LEU A 275 11.00 8.95 9.15
CA LEU A 275 10.33 8.92 7.84
C LEU A 275 9.12 7.95 7.76
N SER A 276 7.91 8.46 7.97
CA SER A 276 6.63 7.75 7.75
C SER A 276 6.47 7.21 6.31
N ALA A 277 5.97 5.98 6.16
CA ALA A 277 5.72 5.31 4.87
C ALA A 277 4.26 5.45 4.39
N GLY A 278 3.53 6.44 4.89
CA GLY A 278 2.16 6.76 4.48
C GLY A 278 1.06 5.86 5.05
N LEU A 279 1.32 4.56 5.23
CA LEU A 279 0.46 3.57 5.90
C LEU A 279 0.98 3.16 7.28
N LEU A 280 2.30 3.19 7.42
CA LEU A 280 3.01 2.85 8.64
C LEU A 280 3.79 4.06 9.08
N HIS A 281 3.73 4.37 10.37
CA HIS A 281 4.28 5.62 10.88
C HIS A 281 5.10 5.39 12.14
N PHE A 282 6.05 6.29 12.33
CA PHE A 282 6.84 6.34 13.55
C PHE A 282 6.05 7.01 14.67
N GLU A 283 5.99 6.35 15.81
CA GLU A 283 5.45 6.87 17.06
C GLU A 283 6.60 7.07 18.05
N PRO A 284 6.84 8.29 18.56
CA PRO A 284 7.81 8.49 19.61
C PRO A 284 7.33 7.84 20.91
N THR A 285 8.23 7.14 21.60
CA THR A 285 7.99 6.55 22.91
C THR A 285 8.44 7.50 24.02
N SER A 286 7.94 7.31 25.24
CA SER A 286 8.18 8.19 26.39
C SER A 286 9.65 8.28 26.81
N ASP A 287 10.47 7.32 26.41
CA ASP A 287 11.93 7.27 26.64
C ASP A 287 12.76 7.86 25.49
N GLY A 288 12.12 8.52 24.52
CA GLY A 288 12.77 9.25 23.43
C GLY A 288 13.19 8.38 22.24
N GLN A 289 12.85 7.08 22.23
CA GLN A 289 13.03 6.23 21.05
C GLN A 289 11.78 6.29 20.15
N THR A 290 11.82 5.63 18.99
CA THR A 290 10.67 5.55 18.09
C THR A 290 10.28 4.09 17.88
N ARG A 291 8.97 3.84 17.78
CA ARG A 291 8.42 2.55 17.38
C ARG A 291 7.64 2.70 16.08
N PHE A 292 7.42 1.59 15.42
CA PHE A 292 6.69 1.56 14.17
C PHE A 292 5.25 1.12 14.42
N CYS A 293 4.28 1.87 13.88
CA CYS A 293 2.86 1.63 14.12
C CYS A 293 2.03 1.76 12.84
N PHE A 294 1.09 0.82 12.69
CA PHE A 294 -0.04 0.90 11.77
C PHE A 294 -1.28 1.38 12.54
N TYR A 295 -1.94 2.45 12.11
CA TYR A 295 -3.12 2.97 12.79
C TYR A 295 -4.40 2.51 12.10
N TYR A 296 -5.42 2.20 12.89
CA TYR A 296 -6.69 1.75 12.34
C TYR A 296 -7.88 2.11 13.24
N THR A 297 -9.06 1.97 12.65
CA THR A 297 -10.34 2.01 13.34
C THR A 297 -11.04 0.67 13.23
N LEU A 298 -11.90 0.38 14.20
CA LEU A 298 -12.70 -0.84 14.27
C LEU A 298 -14.15 -0.42 14.40
N LYS A 299 -14.97 -0.79 13.42
CA LYS A 299 -16.42 -0.57 13.46
C LYS A 299 -17.11 -1.90 13.72
N ARG A 300 -18.09 -1.94 14.62
CA ARG A 300 -18.86 -3.15 14.87
C ARG A 300 -19.50 -3.65 13.57
N SER A 301 -19.34 -4.94 13.31
CA SER A 301 -19.89 -5.60 12.13
C SER A 301 -21.28 -6.15 12.43
N ASN A 302 -22.06 -6.38 11.38
CA ASN A 302 -23.36 -7.07 11.48
C ASN A 302 -23.21 -8.60 11.50
N LEU A 303 -21.97 -9.11 11.61
CA LEU A 303 -21.67 -10.54 11.66
C LEU A 303 -21.66 -11.01 13.13
N ASP A 304 -22.29 -12.15 13.39
CA ASP A 304 -22.29 -12.76 14.72
C ASP A 304 -20.93 -13.40 15.07
N ARG A 305 -20.25 -13.99 14.08
CA ARG A 305 -18.92 -14.61 14.18
C ARG A 305 -18.20 -14.56 12.83
N LEU A 306 -16.87 -14.71 12.83
CA LEU A 306 -16.15 -14.91 11.58
C LEU A 306 -16.63 -16.18 10.88
N PRO A 307 -16.74 -16.17 9.54
CA PRO A 307 -17.02 -17.39 8.78
C PRO A 307 -15.92 -18.43 9.02
N ALA A 308 -16.30 -19.68 9.28
CA ALA A 308 -15.34 -20.76 9.50
C ALA A 308 -14.38 -20.96 8.29
N PRO A 309 -13.17 -21.51 8.51
CA PRO A 309 -12.14 -21.71 7.46
C PRO A 309 -12.59 -22.47 6.20
N GLY A 310 -13.72 -23.20 6.25
CA GLY A 310 -14.31 -23.89 5.10
C GLY A 310 -14.75 -22.99 3.93
N VAL A 311 -14.65 -21.67 4.05
CA VAL A 311 -14.85 -20.73 2.94
C VAL A 311 -13.65 -20.69 1.99
N LEU A 312 -12.41 -20.96 2.45
CA LEU A 312 -11.23 -21.03 1.56
C LEU A 312 -11.42 -22.10 0.49
N ASP A 313 -11.86 -23.29 0.89
CA ASP A 313 -12.22 -24.39 -0.01
C ASP A 313 -13.28 -23.98 -1.03
N ARG A 314 -14.27 -23.19 -0.60
CA ARG A 314 -15.33 -22.70 -1.50
C ARG A 314 -14.80 -21.66 -2.49
N VAL A 315 -13.90 -20.78 -2.07
CA VAL A 315 -13.20 -19.81 -2.94
C VAL A 315 -12.29 -20.54 -3.93
N MET A 316 -11.54 -21.55 -3.48
CA MET A 316 -10.67 -22.36 -4.32
C MET A 316 -11.45 -23.20 -5.36
N ARG A 317 -12.63 -23.71 -5.01
CA ARG A 317 -13.51 -24.47 -5.93
C ARG A 317 -14.31 -23.60 -6.89
N GLN A 318 -14.36 -22.28 -6.69
CA GLN A 318 -15.11 -21.38 -7.54
C GLN A 318 -14.42 -21.20 -8.90
N LYS A 319 -15.08 -21.59 -10.00
CA LYS A 319 -14.61 -21.28 -11.36
C LYS A 319 -14.92 -19.83 -11.73
N LEU A 320 -13.88 -19.09 -12.07
CA LEU A 320 -13.96 -17.66 -12.40
C LEU A 320 -13.87 -17.44 -13.92
N GLY A 321 -13.08 -18.27 -14.62
CA GLY A 321 -12.82 -18.17 -16.05
C GLY A 321 -12.20 -16.82 -16.41
N VAL A 322 -11.14 -16.45 -15.69
CA VAL A 322 -10.42 -15.17 -15.84
C VAL A 322 -8.92 -15.43 -15.85
N GLY A 323 -8.18 -14.55 -16.51
CA GLY A 323 -6.72 -14.51 -16.44
C GLY A 323 -6.24 -13.51 -15.39
N MET A 324 -4.92 -13.48 -15.19
CA MET A 324 -4.27 -12.58 -14.25
C MET A 324 -2.88 -12.21 -14.75
N THR A 325 -2.45 -10.97 -14.52
CA THR A 325 -1.08 -10.54 -14.79
C THR A 325 -0.54 -9.72 -13.63
N PHE A 326 0.75 -9.80 -13.39
CA PHE A 326 1.45 -8.97 -12.40
C PHE A 326 2.89 -8.71 -12.87
N GLU A 327 3.52 -7.69 -12.29
CA GLU A 327 4.86 -7.27 -12.68
C GLU A 327 5.85 -7.56 -11.55
N GLU A 328 7.05 -8.00 -11.91
CA GLU A 328 8.13 -8.30 -10.99
C GLU A 328 9.45 -7.72 -11.50
N GLU A 329 10.19 -7.10 -10.58
CA GLU A 329 11.53 -6.58 -10.78
C GLU A 329 12.48 -7.30 -9.81
N MET A 330 13.54 -7.91 -10.35
CA MET A 330 14.59 -8.56 -9.57
C MET A 330 15.93 -7.93 -9.92
N VAL A 331 16.70 -7.59 -8.90
CA VAL A 331 17.99 -6.88 -9.03
C VAL A 331 19.05 -7.60 -8.21
N GLY A 332 20.25 -7.72 -8.76
CA GLY A 332 21.38 -8.27 -8.03
C GLY A 332 22.65 -8.29 -8.86
N ARG A 333 23.43 -9.34 -8.69
CA ARG A 333 24.76 -9.47 -9.30
C ARG A 333 24.87 -10.77 -10.10
N TYR A 334 25.50 -10.66 -11.27
CA TYR A 334 25.92 -11.75 -12.13
C TYR A 334 27.44 -11.90 -12.07
N SER A 335 27.92 -13.13 -11.89
CA SER A 335 29.33 -13.47 -11.84
C SER A 335 29.70 -14.31 -13.08
N PRO A 336 30.33 -13.70 -14.11
CA PRO A 336 30.78 -14.43 -15.29
C PRO A 336 31.81 -15.51 -14.93
N GLY A 337 31.69 -16.69 -15.54
CA GLY A 337 32.60 -17.82 -15.35
C GLY A 337 32.41 -18.58 -14.03
N GLU A 338 31.49 -18.14 -13.17
CA GLU A 338 31.21 -18.82 -11.91
C GLU A 338 30.38 -20.10 -12.11
N LEU A 339 30.93 -21.21 -11.66
CA LEU A 339 30.37 -22.56 -11.83
C LEU A 339 29.87 -23.17 -10.51
N ARG A 340 30.20 -22.54 -9.37
CA ARG A 340 29.72 -22.96 -8.05
C ARG A 340 28.23 -22.72 -7.90
N ASP A 341 27.66 -23.30 -6.84
CA ASP A 341 26.25 -23.08 -6.53
C ASP A 341 26.00 -21.59 -6.28
N SER A 342 24.97 -21.05 -6.93
CA SER A 342 24.49 -19.69 -6.72
C SER A 342 24.16 -19.38 -5.25
N GLN A 343 23.83 -20.40 -4.44
CA GLN A 343 23.62 -20.22 -3.00
C GLN A 343 24.90 -19.80 -2.25
N GLU A 344 26.08 -20.19 -2.73
CA GLU A 344 27.39 -19.88 -2.13
C GLU A 344 27.94 -18.51 -2.57
N LEU A 345 27.19 -17.74 -3.35
CA LEU A 345 27.64 -16.43 -3.84
C LEU A 345 27.50 -15.37 -2.76
N GLU A 346 28.60 -14.62 -2.57
CA GLU A 346 28.62 -13.41 -1.77
C GLU A 346 27.78 -12.31 -2.46
N PRO A 347 26.91 -11.59 -1.72
CA PRO A 347 25.97 -10.60 -2.31
C PRO A 347 26.62 -9.51 -3.15
N ASP A 348 27.87 -9.14 -2.85
CA ASP A 348 28.57 -8.00 -3.47
C ASP A 348 29.48 -8.39 -4.64
N GLN A 349 29.60 -9.68 -4.95
CA GLN A 349 30.48 -10.14 -6.03
C GLN A 349 29.76 -10.16 -7.38
N GLY A 350 30.44 -9.65 -8.42
CA GLY A 350 29.96 -9.66 -9.80
C GLY A 350 29.49 -8.30 -10.32
N VAL A 351 28.93 -8.32 -11.53
CA VAL A 351 28.41 -7.14 -12.23
C VAL A 351 26.90 -7.03 -12.06
N HIS A 352 26.37 -5.82 -12.09
CA HIS A 352 24.92 -5.59 -11.92
C HIS A 352 24.10 -6.39 -12.95
N CYS A 353 23.05 -7.06 -12.48
CA CYS A 353 22.13 -7.86 -13.27
C CYS A 353 20.70 -7.59 -12.78
N GLN A 354 19.76 -7.40 -13.69
CA GLN A 354 18.36 -7.24 -13.34
C GLN A 354 17.42 -7.81 -14.40
N PHE A 355 16.21 -8.17 -14.01
CA PHE A 355 15.12 -8.37 -14.96
C PHE A 355 13.87 -7.63 -14.53
N ASN A 356 13.08 -7.22 -15.53
CA ASN A 356 11.77 -6.61 -15.37
C ASN A 356 10.80 -7.45 -16.20
N VAL A 357 9.89 -8.14 -15.55
CA VAL A 357 9.00 -9.11 -16.21
C VAL A 357 7.54 -8.86 -15.84
N LYS A 358 6.68 -9.11 -16.82
CA LYS A 358 5.25 -9.28 -16.66
C LYS A 358 4.94 -10.78 -16.69
N ILE A 359 4.40 -11.28 -15.59
CA ILE A 359 3.94 -12.66 -15.45
C ILE A 359 2.48 -12.72 -15.92
N ILE A 360 2.17 -13.68 -16.78
CA ILE A 360 0.87 -13.81 -17.45
C ILE A 360 0.28 -15.18 -17.17
N ILE A 361 -0.83 -15.19 -16.43
CA ILE A 361 -1.67 -16.35 -16.18
C ILE A 361 -2.88 -16.25 -17.10
N ALA A 362 -2.93 -17.09 -18.14
CA ALA A 362 -4.03 -17.06 -19.12
C ALA A 362 -5.38 -17.45 -18.50
N ASP A 363 -5.38 -18.49 -17.66
CA ASP A 363 -6.53 -18.95 -16.91
C ASP A 363 -6.11 -19.27 -15.46
N LEU A 364 -6.68 -18.54 -14.51
CA LEU A 364 -6.36 -18.66 -13.09
C LEU A 364 -6.84 -20.00 -12.49
N ASP A 365 -7.96 -20.54 -12.99
CA ASP A 365 -8.50 -21.80 -12.48
C ASP A 365 -7.61 -22.97 -12.90
N GLU A 366 -7.15 -22.98 -14.15
CA GLU A 366 -6.21 -23.98 -14.67
C GLU A 366 -4.84 -23.86 -14.00
N PHE A 367 -4.34 -22.63 -13.83
CA PHE A 367 -3.08 -22.36 -13.16
C PHE A 367 -3.04 -22.94 -11.74
N ILE A 368 -4.09 -22.72 -10.95
CA ILE A 368 -4.19 -23.24 -9.57
C ILE A 368 -4.38 -24.76 -9.54
N ALA A 369 -5.09 -25.33 -10.51
CA ALA A 369 -5.35 -26.76 -10.56
C ALA A 369 -4.17 -27.61 -11.06
N SER A 370 -3.24 -27.00 -11.81
CA SER A 370 -2.07 -27.67 -12.40
C SER A 370 -0.93 -27.78 -11.40
N GLU A 371 -0.33 -28.96 -11.20
CA GLU A 371 0.83 -29.15 -10.30
C GLU A 371 2.05 -28.29 -10.65
N GLU A 372 2.14 -27.85 -11.91
CA GLU A 372 3.25 -27.04 -12.40
C GLU A 372 3.03 -25.54 -12.16
N HIS A 373 1.79 -25.09 -11.95
CA HIS A 373 1.45 -23.67 -11.73
C HIS A 373 2.21 -22.72 -12.68
N ARG A 374 2.15 -23.04 -13.97
CA ARG A 374 2.98 -22.40 -14.99
C ARG A 374 2.32 -21.14 -15.54
N ALA A 375 3.05 -20.04 -15.56
CA ALA A 375 2.69 -18.77 -16.19
C ALA A 375 3.71 -18.39 -17.27
N GLU A 376 3.27 -17.60 -18.25
CA GLU A 376 4.15 -17.04 -19.28
C GLU A 376 4.91 -15.82 -18.74
N LEU A 377 6.14 -15.63 -19.21
CA LEU A 377 6.96 -14.45 -18.89
C LEU A 377 7.22 -13.63 -20.13
N ASN A 378 6.99 -12.33 -20.04
CA ASN A 378 7.40 -11.33 -21.03
C ASN A 378 8.14 -10.18 -20.35
N GLY A 379 9.15 -9.58 -20.98
CA GLY A 379 9.88 -8.48 -20.36
C GLY A 379 11.28 -8.28 -20.89
N THR A 380 12.17 -7.78 -20.03
CA THR A 380 13.60 -7.59 -20.36
C THR A 380 14.51 -8.13 -19.26
N ILE A 381 15.71 -8.58 -19.67
CA ILE A 381 16.84 -8.87 -18.79
C ILE A 381 17.99 -7.94 -19.15
N GLN A 382 18.74 -7.49 -18.14
CA GLN A 382 19.77 -6.47 -18.28
C GLN A 382 21.01 -6.82 -17.48
N PHE A 383 22.17 -6.55 -18.05
CA PHE A 383 23.47 -6.76 -17.44
C PHE A 383 24.33 -5.51 -17.64
N ALA A 384 25.02 -5.07 -16.59
CA ALA A 384 26.03 -4.04 -16.73
C ALA A 384 27.19 -4.50 -17.62
N GLU A 385 27.52 -5.79 -17.59
CA GLU A 385 28.44 -6.43 -18.52
C GLU A 385 27.99 -7.87 -18.80
N PHE A 386 27.98 -8.29 -20.06
CA PHE A 386 27.68 -9.67 -20.47
C PHE A 386 28.44 -10.01 -21.75
N ASN A 387 29.24 -11.08 -21.73
CA ASN A 387 30.08 -11.51 -22.87
C ASN A 387 30.87 -10.35 -23.50
N GLU A 388 31.60 -9.60 -22.66
CA GLU A 388 32.47 -8.47 -23.03
C GLU A 388 31.76 -7.18 -23.45
N ASP A 389 30.43 -7.22 -23.67
CA ASP A 389 29.65 -6.02 -23.94
C ASP A 389 29.15 -5.38 -22.65
N ARG A 390 29.11 -4.04 -22.65
CA ARG A 390 28.59 -3.24 -21.52
C ARG A 390 27.16 -2.80 -21.77
N ASN A 391 26.39 -2.65 -20.69
CA ASN A 391 24.99 -2.19 -20.71
C ASN A 391 24.10 -3.01 -21.66
N VAL A 392 24.18 -4.34 -21.53
CA VAL A 392 23.41 -5.28 -22.35
C VAL A 392 21.98 -5.31 -21.84
N VAL A 393 21.02 -5.02 -22.73
CA VAL A 393 19.59 -5.15 -22.47
C VAL A 393 18.99 -6.04 -23.55
N CYS A 394 18.40 -7.15 -23.14
CA CYS A 394 17.81 -8.13 -24.04
C CYS A 394 16.31 -8.28 -23.73
N PRO A 395 15.43 -8.26 -24.75
CA PRO A 395 14.07 -8.72 -24.57
C PRO A 395 14.08 -10.23 -24.24
N LEU A 396 13.07 -10.65 -23.48
CA LEU A 396 12.79 -12.06 -23.28
C LEU A 396 12.28 -12.68 -24.59
N GLU A 397 12.73 -13.90 -24.88
CA GLU A 397 12.29 -14.69 -26.03
C GLU A 397 11.08 -15.55 -25.65
N ASP A 398 10.29 -15.89 -26.67
CA ASP A 398 9.16 -16.81 -26.54
C ASP A 398 9.58 -18.14 -25.88
N GLY A 399 8.67 -18.69 -25.08
CA GLY A 399 8.92 -19.87 -24.28
C GLY A 399 9.60 -19.59 -22.94
N SER A 400 9.77 -18.31 -22.56
CA SER A 400 10.08 -17.94 -21.18
C SER A 400 8.87 -18.19 -20.28
N TYR A 401 9.07 -18.76 -19.09
CA TYR A 401 7.97 -19.10 -18.18
C TYR A 401 8.40 -19.07 -16.71
N PHE A 402 7.38 -19.03 -15.87
CA PHE A 402 7.49 -19.03 -14.42
C PHE A 402 6.65 -20.17 -13.85
N ASN A 403 7.20 -20.94 -12.91
CA ASN A 403 6.43 -21.88 -12.09
C ASN A 403 6.30 -21.30 -10.69
N TYR A 404 5.08 -21.28 -10.16
CA TYR A 404 4.79 -20.74 -8.84
C TYR A 404 4.50 -21.85 -7.83
N LEU A 405 5.29 -21.95 -6.76
CA LEU A 405 5.02 -22.88 -5.64
C LEU A 405 4.91 -24.35 -6.10
N ARG A 406 5.70 -24.72 -7.10
CA ARG A 406 5.79 -26.09 -7.60
C ARG A 406 6.42 -26.97 -6.53
N LYS A 407 5.87 -28.17 -6.30
CA LYS A 407 6.53 -29.17 -5.44
C LYS A 407 7.70 -29.79 -6.21
N ASN A 408 8.90 -29.73 -5.65
CA ASN A 408 10.03 -30.47 -6.17
C ASN A 408 9.78 -31.97 -5.90
N PRO A 409 9.74 -32.84 -6.93
CA PRO A 409 9.47 -34.26 -6.71
C PRO A 409 10.58 -34.99 -5.94
N ASP A 410 11.81 -34.45 -5.95
CA ASP A 410 12.97 -35.08 -5.33
C ASP A 410 13.13 -34.69 -3.86
N THR A 411 12.90 -33.40 -3.53
CA THR A 411 13.05 -32.88 -2.16
C THR A 411 11.73 -32.75 -1.42
N GLU A 412 10.61 -32.87 -2.12
CA GLU A 412 9.26 -32.55 -1.64
C GLU A 412 8.99 -31.09 -1.27
N GLU A 413 10.00 -30.22 -1.37
CA GLU A 413 9.90 -28.81 -0.97
C GLU A 413 9.26 -27.97 -2.08
N ARG A 414 8.78 -26.78 -1.70
CA ARG A 414 8.18 -25.84 -2.64
C ARG A 414 9.24 -24.93 -3.25
N GLU A 415 9.08 -24.66 -4.54
CA GLU A 415 10.00 -23.79 -5.27
C GLU A 415 9.25 -22.83 -6.19
N MET A 416 9.82 -21.65 -6.40
CA MET A 416 9.47 -20.79 -7.53
C MET A 416 10.59 -20.84 -8.56
N ARG A 417 10.25 -21.20 -9.80
CA ARG A 417 11.25 -21.39 -10.87
C ARG A 417 11.03 -20.38 -11.99
N TYR A 418 12.11 -19.71 -12.38
CA TYR A 418 12.15 -18.81 -13.52
C TYR A 418 12.93 -19.48 -14.63
N HIS A 419 12.34 -19.55 -15.81
CA HIS A 419 12.99 -19.98 -17.03
C HIS A 419 12.95 -18.83 -18.03
N ILE A 420 14.05 -18.08 -18.11
CA ILE A 420 14.16 -16.88 -18.94
C ILE A 420 15.06 -17.19 -20.14
N ARG A 421 14.51 -17.02 -21.34
CA ARG A 421 15.23 -17.16 -22.61
C ARG A 421 15.55 -15.77 -23.13
N PHE A 422 16.79 -15.53 -23.57
CA PHE A 422 17.15 -14.26 -24.19
C PHE A 422 18.28 -14.44 -25.22
N LYS A 423 18.29 -13.62 -26.27
CA LYS A 423 19.34 -13.65 -27.29
C LYS A 423 20.35 -12.52 -27.08
N HIS A 424 21.63 -12.85 -27.27
CA HIS A 424 22.71 -11.88 -27.32
C HIS A 424 23.78 -12.32 -28.33
N ARG A 425 24.15 -11.43 -29.27
CA ARG A 425 25.06 -11.73 -30.40
C ARG A 425 24.66 -13.01 -31.16
N ASP A 426 23.38 -13.10 -31.53
CA ASP A 426 22.75 -14.24 -32.23
C ASP A 426 22.83 -15.61 -31.53
N LYS A 427 23.28 -15.64 -30.28
CA LYS A 427 23.28 -16.83 -29.42
C LYS A 427 22.15 -16.76 -28.42
N LEU A 428 21.52 -17.91 -28.17
CA LEU A 428 20.46 -18.05 -27.19
C LEU A 428 21.05 -18.46 -25.83
N TYR A 429 20.58 -17.80 -24.79
CA TYR A 429 20.95 -18.08 -23.41
C TYR A 429 19.71 -18.39 -22.59
N LEU A 430 19.90 -19.27 -21.61
CA LEU A 430 18.92 -19.57 -20.58
C LEU A 430 19.41 -19.01 -19.25
N PHE A 431 18.56 -18.22 -18.61
CA PHE A 431 18.71 -17.78 -17.24
C PHE A 431 17.68 -18.56 -16.42
N ASN A 432 18.15 -19.57 -15.69
CA ASN A 432 17.31 -20.38 -14.82
C ASN A 432 17.48 -19.92 -13.38
N GLY A 433 16.41 -19.41 -12.78
CA GLY A 433 16.37 -18.96 -11.40
C GLY A 433 15.53 -19.88 -10.53
N THR A 434 15.91 -20.10 -9.28
CA THR A 434 15.12 -20.84 -8.30
C THR A 434 15.09 -20.08 -6.98
N LYS A 435 13.88 -19.88 -6.45
CA LYS A 435 13.64 -19.52 -5.06
C LYS A 435 13.29 -20.81 -4.32
N PHE A 436 14.08 -21.15 -3.32
CA PHE A 436 13.87 -22.33 -2.49
C PHE A 436 12.99 -21.91 -1.33
N LEU A 437 11.85 -22.56 -1.15
CA LEU A 437 10.92 -22.25 -0.06
C LEU A 437 11.01 -23.38 0.96
N GLN A 438 12.09 -23.38 1.73
CA GLN A 438 12.49 -24.47 2.60
C GLN A 438 12.40 -24.05 4.06
N LYS A 439 12.08 -25.00 4.94
CA LYS A 439 12.15 -24.76 6.39
C LYS A 439 13.54 -25.19 6.88
N ASP A 440 14.52 -24.33 6.65
CA ASP A 440 15.92 -24.56 7.05
C ASP A 440 16.17 -24.25 8.53
N HIS A 441 15.33 -23.39 9.15
CA HIS A 441 15.44 -22.95 10.53
C HIS A 441 14.11 -23.06 11.32
N LYS A 442 13.66 -22.00 12.00
CA LYS A 442 12.46 -22.05 12.86
C LYS A 442 11.15 -21.85 12.07
N GLY A 443 11.24 -21.58 10.77
CA GLY A 443 10.10 -21.10 9.97
C GLY A 443 9.68 -19.70 10.40
N ASP A 444 10.64 -18.85 10.77
CA ASP A 444 10.34 -17.48 11.19
C ASP A 444 10.17 -16.52 10.00
N VAL A 445 9.64 -15.32 10.26
CA VAL A 445 9.28 -14.37 9.20
C VAL A 445 10.50 -13.91 8.40
N ALA A 446 11.69 -13.88 9.01
CA ALA A 446 12.89 -13.46 8.31
C ALA A 446 13.31 -14.50 7.27
N GLU A 447 13.25 -15.79 7.63
CA GLU A 447 13.47 -16.93 6.74
C GLU A 447 12.47 -16.94 5.57
N ILE A 448 11.17 -16.85 5.85
CA ILE A 448 10.12 -16.79 4.80
C ILE A 448 10.34 -15.60 3.85
N LEU A 449 10.66 -14.43 4.40
CA LEU A 449 10.91 -13.24 3.60
C LEU A 449 12.16 -13.41 2.73
N GLU A 450 13.24 -13.97 3.28
CA GLU A 450 14.47 -14.25 2.55
C GLU A 450 14.23 -15.21 1.38
N ASP A 451 13.49 -16.29 1.62
CA ASP A 451 13.15 -17.31 0.61
C ASP A 451 12.28 -16.75 -0.52
N TYR A 452 11.27 -15.94 -0.19
CA TYR A 452 10.38 -15.34 -1.19
C TYR A 452 11.06 -14.24 -2.02
N THR A 453 12.10 -13.61 -1.47
CA THR A 453 12.76 -12.46 -2.10
C THR A 453 14.07 -12.79 -2.76
N THR A 454 14.70 -13.91 -2.44
CA THR A 454 16.03 -14.27 -2.98
C THR A 454 15.92 -15.29 -4.10
N LEU A 455 16.58 -15.01 -5.21
CA LEU A 455 16.60 -15.85 -6.40
C LEU A 455 18.03 -16.25 -6.74
N TYR A 456 18.23 -17.56 -6.82
CA TYR A 456 19.50 -18.19 -7.12
C TYR A 456 19.51 -18.66 -8.57
N CYS A 457 20.45 -18.16 -9.37
CA CYS A 457 20.38 -18.27 -10.81
C CYS A 457 21.63 -18.91 -11.43
N ARG A 458 21.40 -19.70 -12.47
CA ARG A 458 22.44 -20.23 -13.36
C ARG A 458 22.16 -19.78 -14.78
N ILE A 459 23.22 -19.36 -15.46
CA ILE A 459 23.13 -18.93 -16.86
C ILE A 459 23.88 -19.93 -17.72
N THR A 460 23.18 -20.49 -18.71
CA THR A 460 23.73 -21.45 -19.67
C THR A 460 23.54 -20.96 -21.10
N GLN A 461 24.48 -21.28 -21.98
CA GLN A 461 24.26 -21.13 -23.42
C GLN A 461 23.42 -22.32 -23.93
N ASP A 462 22.28 -22.05 -24.58
CA ASP A 462 21.23 -23.07 -24.86
C ASP A 462 21.74 -24.22 -25.73
N ASP A 463 22.55 -23.92 -26.76
CA ASP A 463 22.99 -24.92 -27.76
C ASP A 463 23.75 -26.12 -27.15
N ASN A 464 24.45 -25.92 -26.04
CA ASN A 464 25.33 -26.93 -25.43
C ASN A 464 25.08 -27.12 -23.92
N HIS A 465 24.08 -26.44 -23.34
CA HIS A 465 23.82 -26.38 -21.89
C HIS A 465 25.05 -26.08 -21.01
N VAL A 466 26.05 -25.40 -21.56
CA VAL A 466 27.28 -25.04 -20.84
C VAL A 466 26.96 -23.86 -19.93
N GLN A 467 27.18 -24.03 -18.62
CA GLN A 467 27.09 -22.92 -17.66
C GLN A 467 28.21 -21.93 -17.91
N ILE A 468 27.84 -20.66 -18.04
CA ILE A 468 28.75 -19.55 -18.30
C ILE A 468 28.83 -18.56 -17.14
N GLY A 469 27.98 -18.75 -16.12
CA GLY A 469 28.04 -18.00 -14.88
C GLY A 469 26.84 -18.27 -14.00
N ALA A 470 26.87 -17.65 -12.83
CA ALA A 470 25.82 -17.71 -11.83
C ALA A 470 25.43 -16.30 -11.40
N ALA A 471 24.21 -16.13 -10.90
CA ALA A 471 23.73 -14.85 -10.39
C ALA A 471 22.93 -15.05 -9.10
N LYS A 472 22.95 -14.04 -8.24
CA LYS A 472 22.11 -13.95 -7.05
C LYS A 472 21.35 -12.64 -7.13
N LEU A 473 20.03 -12.74 -7.29
CA LEU A 473 19.14 -11.60 -7.42
C LEU A 473 18.24 -11.55 -6.19
N LYS A 474 17.87 -10.36 -5.78
CA LYS A 474 16.83 -10.14 -4.80
C LYS A 474 15.71 -9.32 -5.41
N PHE A 475 14.49 -9.54 -4.94
CA PHE A 475 13.41 -8.60 -5.16
C PHE A 475 13.88 -7.24 -4.66
N ARG A 476 13.61 -6.17 -5.40
CA ARG A 476 14.12 -4.82 -5.10
C ARG A 476 14.04 -4.55 -3.58
N THR A 477 15.22 -4.31 -3.02
CA THR A 477 15.75 -4.92 -1.78
C THR A 477 15.17 -4.48 -0.45
N THR A 478 15.02 -5.48 0.43
CA THR A 478 14.70 -5.55 1.87
C THR A 478 15.74 -4.91 2.81
N GLU A 479 16.39 -3.81 2.41
CA GLU A 479 17.31 -3.04 3.28
C GLU A 479 16.87 -1.58 3.50
N ASP A 480 15.71 -1.16 2.97
CA ASP A 480 15.17 0.21 3.08
C ASP A 480 13.64 0.19 3.24
N ILE A 481 13.07 1.23 3.85
CA ILE A 481 11.62 1.47 4.10
C ILE A 481 10.79 1.37 2.80
N LYS A 482 11.41 1.58 1.64
CA LYS A 482 10.80 1.38 0.31
C LYS A 482 10.44 -0.08 0.00
N SER A 483 11.03 -1.05 0.70
CA SER A 483 10.87 -2.49 0.41
C SER A 483 9.51 -3.07 0.85
N ILE A 484 8.94 -2.58 1.94
CA ILE A 484 7.58 -2.98 2.40
C ILE A 484 6.53 -2.39 1.45
N ALA A 485 6.75 -1.16 0.96
CA ALA A 485 5.94 -0.57 -0.10
C ALA A 485 6.03 -1.39 -1.39
N SER A 486 7.19 -1.94 -1.74
CA SER A 486 7.37 -2.79 -2.93
C SER A 486 6.68 -4.16 -2.82
N MET A 487 6.58 -4.77 -1.63
CA MET A 487 5.73 -5.97 -1.42
C MET A 487 4.23 -5.65 -1.57
N LEU A 488 3.83 -4.47 -1.13
CA LEU A 488 2.46 -3.97 -1.30
C LEU A 488 2.17 -3.62 -2.78
N GLU A 489 3.10 -2.94 -3.47
CA GLU A 489 3.06 -2.65 -4.91
C GLU A 489 3.00 -3.92 -5.75
N PHE A 490 3.79 -4.94 -5.37
CA PHE A 490 3.70 -6.27 -5.95
C PHE A 490 2.29 -6.82 -5.80
N GLY A 491 1.71 -6.83 -4.59
CA GLY A 491 0.32 -7.26 -4.36
C GLY A 491 -0.74 -6.42 -5.10
N LEU A 492 -0.46 -5.13 -5.35
CA LEU A 492 -1.34 -4.21 -6.09
C LEU A 492 -1.19 -4.31 -7.62
N SER A 493 -0.06 -4.80 -8.12
CA SER A 493 0.23 -5.03 -9.55
C SER A 493 -0.65 -6.12 -10.18
N PHE A 494 -1.35 -6.91 -9.35
CA PHE A 494 -2.24 -7.98 -9.78
C PHE A 494 -3.43 -7.41 -10.56
N GLU A 495 -3.34 -7.46 -11.87
CA GLU A 495 -4.41 -7.13 -12.79
C GLU A 495 -5.18 -8.40 -13.19
N VAL A 496 -6.51 -8.38 -12.97
CA VAL A 496 -7.38 -9.47 -13.43
C VAL A 496 -7.87 -9.17 -14.83
N THR A 497 -7.58 -10.08 -15.75
CA THR A 497 -7.89 -9.96 -17.18
C THR A 497 -9.11 -10.83 -17.55
N GLY A 498 -9.66 -10.64 -18.76
CA GLY A 498 -10.81 -11.42 -19.24
C GLY A 498 -12.16 -11.09 -18.59
N THR A 499 -12.25 -10.07 -17.73
CA THR A 499 -13.53 -9.64 -17.13
C THR A 499 -13.63 -8.15 -16.81
N LYS A 500 -14.85 -7.59 -16.91
CA LYS A 500 -15.22 -6.26 -16.38
C LYS A 500 -15.94 -6.33 -15.03
N SER A 501 -16.30 -7.53 -14.56
CA SER A 501 -17.04 -7.70 -13.31
C SER A 501 -16.14 -7.43 -12.10
N LEU A 502 -16.45 -6.41 -11.32
CA LEU A 502 -15.70 -6.06 -10.10
C LEU A 502 -15.68 -7.22 -9.10
N TRP A 503 -16.79 -7.94 -8.95
CA TRP A 503 -16.86 -9.13 -8.10
C TRP A 503 -15.94 -10.25 -8.57
N LYS A 504 -15.87 -10.54 -9.89
CA LYS A 504 -14.93 -11.54 -10.42
C LYS A 504 -13.48 -11.12 -10.20
N LYS A 505 -13.16 -9.82 -10.36
CA LYS A 505 -11.82 -9.30 -10.08
C LYS A 505 -11.41 -9.48 -8.62
N ILE A 506 -12.30 -9.13 -7.70
CA ILE A 506 -12.08 -9.33 -6.26
C ILE A 506 -11.91 -10.82 -5.95
N SER A 507 -12.80 -11.67 -6.49
CA SER A 507 -12.75 -13.12 -6.26
C SER A 507 -11.48 -13.76 -6.81
N ALA A 508 -10.98 -13.32 -7.96
CA ALA A 508 -9.75 -13.83 -8.58
C ALA A 508 -8.51 -13.48 -7.76
N ARG A 509 -8.38 -12.22 -7.32
CA ARG A 509 -7.29 -11.80 -6.42
C ARG A 509 -7.33 -12.61 -5.12
N ASN A 510 -8.51 -12.77 -4.53
CA ASN A 510 -8.68 -13.57 -3.32
C ASN A 510 -8.28 -15.03 -3.55
N LYS A 511 -8.63 -15.60 -4.70
CA LYS A 511 -8.28 -16.98 -5.05
C LYS A 511 -6.77 -17.19 -5.20
N MET A 512 -6.07 -16.28 -5.88
CA MET A 512 -4.61 -16.32 -6.01
C MET A 512 -3.90 -16.18 -4.65
N ASN A 513 -4.34 -15.23 -3.81
CA ASN A 513 -3.76 -15.05 -2.49
C ASN A 513 -4.03 -16.26 -1.57
N ALA A 514 -5.25 -16.81 -1.61
CA ALA A 514 -5.61 -18.02 -0.86
C ALA A 514 -4.73 -19.20 -1.26
N PHE A 515 -4.47 -19.35 -2.56
CA PHE A 515 -3.55 -20.34 -3.09
C PHE A 515 -2.13 -20.18 -2.53
N THR A 516 -1.53 -18.99 -2.61
CA THR A 516 -0.21 -18.70 -2.02
C THR A 516 -0.14 -19.00 -0.53
N MET A 517 -1.14 -18.53 0.23
CA MET A 517 -1.16 -18.68 1.68
C MET A 517 -1.32 -20.13 2.13
N HIS A 518 -2.07 -20.95 1.39
CA HIS A 518 -2.18 -22.38 1.68
C HIS A 518 -0.81 -23.05 1.70
N PHE A 519 0.07 -22.73 0.75
CA PHE A 519 1.44 -23.25 0.77
C PHE A 519 2.27 -22.73 1.92
N ILE A 520 2.19 -21.44 2.25
CA ILE A 520 2.96 -20.88 3.37
C ILE A 520 2.62 -21.63 4.66
N PHE A 521 1.34 -21.91 4.89
CA PHE A 521 0.91 -22.65 6.08
C PHE A 521 1.32 -24.13 6.06
N ASP A 522 1.18 -24.79 4.91
CA ASP A 522 1.53 -26.20 4.77
C ASP A 522 3.05 -26.42 4.88
N GLU A 523 3.86 -25.56 4.26
CA GLU A 523 5.32 -25.73 4.13
C GLU A 523 6.08 -25.25 5.38
N TYR A 524 5.79 -24.04 5.86
CA TYR A 524 6.56 -23.47 6.97
C TYR A 524 5.98 -23.82 8.34
N ASN A 525 4.70 -24.22 8.42
CA ASN A 525 3.95 -24.46 9.65
C ASN A 525 4.35 -23.47 10.78
N PRO A 526 4.13 -22.16 10.56
CA PRO A 526 4.62 -21.10 11.46
C PRO A 526 3.96 -21.17 12.85
N PHE A 527 2.93 -22.02 13.02
CA PHE A 527 2.19 -22.22 14.25
C PHE A 527 2.61 -23.47 15.05
N GLY A 528 3.53 -24.29 14.53
CA GLY A 528 4.02 -25.49 15.21
C GLY A 528 2.94 -26.53 15.53
N LEU A 529 1.93 -26.66 14.65
CA LEU A 529 0.88 -27.67 14.78
C LEU A 529 1.28 -29.05 14.26
#